data_AF-A0A1Y4AF96-F1
#
_entry.id   AF-A0A1Y4AF96-F1
#
_cell.length_a   1.000
_cell.length_b   1.000
_cell.length_c   1.000
_cell.angle_alpha   90.00
_cell.angle_beta   90.00
_cell.angle_gamma   90.00
#
_symmetry.space_group_name_H-M   'P 1'
#
loop_
_entity.id
_entity.type
_entity.pdbx_description
1 polymer ?
#
loop_
_entity_poly.entity_id
_entity_poly.type
_entity_poly.pdbx_seq_one_letter_code
_entity_poly.pdbx_strand_id
1 'polypeptide(L)'
;MAAALTACSGGGAPAQTGQGDTTSAPTSDSPFEAIIAEAQADFSETSQKILDAQEKMFSEVGETYEEYLENTDKIQAWYDLAVSETEALGERAVSYGREYYQAVVDNVDVTEDRDWERATEDFYDAIYDDAFDDYYDAVYDDAFEDIYDKYYDGIIADAYETTPYDEWSDVSGDAYDAYSDAHSDVYDAYSDAHSDVYDDYSDIRSAFYNNDFDVEGVFAPVELKSDSAPEAEEAVAEPEEEPTDDAAGDESTPSADFKTAMDEYEAFFDEYVAFMQAYNADPSATDLLAQYPDMMTQYADTMAAMSDIDAGSLTPEDYAYYAEVTARITAKLAEVA
;
A
#
# COMPACT_ATOMS: atom_id res chain seq x y z
N MET A 1 -5.70 -4.32 -60.62
CA MET A 1 -6.00 -5.78 -60.60
C MET A 1 -6.63 -6.03 -59.24
N ALA A 2 -7.94 -5.93 -59.05
CA ALA A 2 -9.00 -6.80 -59.54
C ALA A 2 -8.84 -8.26 -59.10
N ALA A 3 -9.54 -8.63 -58.03
CA ALA A 3 -10.38 -9.84 -57.99
C ALA A 3 -11.28 -9.80 -56.75
N ALA A 4 -12.53 -9.37 -56.95
CA ALA A 4 -13.65 -9.72 -56.11
C ALA A 4 -14.17 -11.10 -56.54
N LEU A 5 -14.73 -11.87 -55.60
CA LEU A 5 -15.64 -12.97 -55.91
C LEU A 5 -16.75 -13.03 -54.85
N THR A 6 -17.91 -12.56 -55.27
CA THR A 6 -19.23 -12.67 -54.63
C THR A 6 -19.83 -14.03 -54.95
N ALA A 7 -20.59 -14.61 -54.02
CA ALA A 7 -21.70 -15.51 -54.35
C ALA A 7 -22.84 -15.37 -53.32
N CYS A 8 -24.03 -15.10 -53.86
CA CYS A 8 -25.28 -14.73 -53.19
C CYS A 8 -26.19 -15.93 -52.80
N SER A 9 -27.21 -15.57 -51.99
CA SER A 9 -28.60 -16.08 -51.96
C SER A 9 -28.89 -17.35 -51.14
N GLY A 10 -30.02 -17.48 -50.45
CA GLY A 10 -31.25 -16.68 -50.40
C GLY A 10 -32.15 -17.12 -49.23
N GLY A 11 -33.13 -16.29 -48.89
CA GLY A 11 -33.86 -16.35 -47.63
C GLY A 11 -35.05 -17.32 -47.54
N GLY A 12 -35.63 -17.34 -46.34
CA GLY A 12 -36.92 -17.94 -46.03
C GLY A 12 -37.23 -17.87 -44.53
N ALA A 13 -38.22 -17.08 -44.14
CA ALA A 13 -38.97 -17.22 -42.89
C ALA A 13 -40.35 -17.86 -43.23
N PRO A 14 -41.03 -18.57 -42.31
CA PRO A 14 -41.80 -17.89 -41.25
C PRO A 14 -41.82 -18.58 -39.86
N ALA A 15 -42.43 -17.86 -38.90
CA ALA A 15 -42.78 -18.10 -37.48
C ALA A 15 -43.15 -19.55 -37.05
N GLN A 16 -43.15 -20.00 -35.79
CA GLN A 16 -43.50 -19.45 -34.46
C GLN A 16 -43.10 -20.56 -33.44
N THR A 17 -42.59 -20.36 -32.22
CA THR A 17 -43.27 -20.19 -30.92
C THR A 17 -42.20 -20.39 -29.83
N GLY A 18 -42.19 -19.55 -28.79
CA GLY A 18 -41.07 -19.43 -27.87
C GLY A 18 -40.97 -20.43 -26.72
N GLN A 19 -39.87 -20.32 -26.01
CA GLN A 19 -39.81 -20.39 -24.55
C GLN A 19 -38.58 -19.57 -24.14
N GLY A 20 -38.80 -18.64 -23.21
CA GLY A 20 -37.78 -17.71 -22.76
C GLY A 20 -36.62 -18.44 -22.14
N ASP A 21 -35.44 -18.15 -22.67
CA ASP A 21 -34.20 -18.24 -21.92
C ASP A 21 -33.49 -16.93 -22.23
N THR A 22 -33.78 -15.91 -21.41
CA THR A 22 -32.95 -14.71 -21.38
C THR A 22 -31.66 -15.11 -20.70
N THR A 23 -30.78 -15.74 -21.46
CA THR A 23 -29.34 -15.64 -21.21
C THR A 23 -29.00 -14.18 -21.46
N SER A 24 -29.17 -13.36 -20.42
CA SER A 24 -28.54 -12.05 -20.38
C SER A 24 -27.05 -12.34 -20.39
N ALA A 25 -26.40 -12.10 -21.53
CA ALA A 25 -24.97 -11.86 -21.54
C ALA A 25 -24.69 -10.73 -20.53
N PRO A 26 -23.70 -10.86 -19.65
CA PRO A 26 -23.33 -9.74 -18.79
C PRO A 26 -22.75 -8.65 -19.70
N THR A 27 -23.49 -7.57 -19.86
CA THR A 27 -22.94 -6.31 -20.36
C THR A 27 -22.02 -5.75 -19.29
N SER A 28 -20.76 -5.61 -19.65
CA SER A 28 -19.64 -4.98 -18.93
C SER A 28 -19.82 -3.46 -18.74
N ASP A 29 -20.96 -3.04 -18.19
CA ASP A 29 -21.33 -1.62 -18.04
C ASP A 29 -21.57 -1.27 -16.56
N SER A 30 -20.74 -1.80 -15.65
CA SER A 30 -20.82 -1.39 -14.25
C SER A 30 -19.92 -0.18 -13.99
N PRO A 31 -20.42 0.91 -13.36
CA PRO A 31 -19.64 2.13 -13.12
C PRO A 31 -18.34 1.90 -12.31
N PHE A 32 -18.27 0.85 -11.49
CA PHE A 32 -17.06 0.51 -10.73
C PHE A 32 -15.94 -0.13 -11.59
N GLU A 33 -16.29 -0.91 -12.62
CA GLU A 33 -15.31 -1.48 -13.57
C GLU A 33 -14.63 -0.36 -14.39
N ALA A 34 -15.37 0.72 -14.66
CA ALA A 34 -14.82 1.88 -15.36
C ALA A 34 -13.76 2.63 -14.53
N ILE A 35 -13.97 2.74 -13.21
CA ILE A 35 -13.00 3.38 -12.30
C ILE A 35 -11.72 2.56 -12.21
N ILE A 36 -11.82 1.23 -12.07
CA ILE A 36 -10.64 0.34 -12.10
C ILE A 36 -9.89 0.50 -13.42
N ALA A 37 -10.59 0.46 -14.55
CA ALA A 37 -9.95 0.59 -15.86
C ALA A 37 -9.28 1.96 -16.07
N GLU A 38 -9.87 3.04 -15.54
CA GLU A 38 -9.29 4.37 -15.56
C GLU A 38 -8.03 4.45 -14.70
N ALA A 39 -8.07 3.92 -13.48
CA ALA A 39 -6.90 3.87 -12.60
C ALA A 39 -5.76 3.05 -13.22
N GLN A 40 -6.01 1.83 -13.70
CA GLN A 40 -4.99 1.00 -14.36
C GLN A 40 -4.38 1.68 -15.59
N ALA A 41 -5.19 2.41 -16.37
CA ALA A 41 -4.70 3.19 -17.50
C ALA A 41 -3.79 4.34 -17.03
N ASP A 42 -4.14 5.05 -15.96
CA ASP A 42 -3.32 6.14 -15.41
C ASP A 42 -1.96 5.66 -14.87
N PHE A 43 -1.93 4.50 -14.19
CA PHE A 43 -0.68 3.83 -13.80
C PHE A 43 0.19 3.55 -15.03
N SER A 44 -0.38 2.88 -16.03
CA SER A 44 0.32 2.54 -17.28
C SER A 44 0.83 3.78 -18.04
N GLU A 45 0.00 4.83 -18.13
CA GLU A 45 0.34 6.09 -18.81
C GLU A 45 1.43 6.87 -18.05
N THR A 46 1.40 6.84 -16.71
CA THR A 46 2.41 7.46 -15.86
C THR A 46 3.76 6.76 -16.01
N SER A 47 3.80 5.42 -15.94
CA SER A 47 5.03 4.65 -16.20
C SER A 47 5.57 4.95 -17.60
N GLN A 48 4.73 4.90 -18.62
CA GLN A 48 5.16 5.17 -20.00
C GLN A 48 5.72 6.58 -20.17
N LYS A 49 5.14 7.59 -19.50
CA LYS A 49 5.65 8.96 -19.54
C LYS A 49 7.05 9.06 -18.95
N ILE A 50 7.34 8.37 -17.85
CA ILE A 50 8.67 8.33 -17.23
C ILE A 50 9.67 7.62 -18.16
N LEU A 51 9.27 6.49 -18.76
CA LEU A 51 10.10 5.72 -19.70
C LEU A 51 10.38 6.49 -21.00
N ASP A 52 9.40 7.18 -21.57
CA ASP A 52 9.60 8.04 -22.75
C ASP A 52 10.59 9.18 -22.45
N ALA A 53 10.51 9.75 -21.24
CA ALA A 53 11.46 10.76 -20.80
C ALA A 53 12.87 10.18 -20.62
N GLN A 54 12.98 8.93 -20.16
CA GLN A 54 14.23 8.20 -20.01
C GLN A 54 14.90 7.97 -21.37
N GLU A 55 14.16 7.43 -22.35
CA GLU A 55 14.66 7.20 -23.71
C GLU A 55 15.17 8.49 -24.34
N LYS A 56 14.39 9.57 -24.17
CA LYS A 56 14.78 10.89 -24.65
C LYS A 56 16.06 11.37 -23.97
N MET A 57 16.14 11.28 -22.64
CA MET A 57 17.33 11.66 -21.87
C MET A 57 18.56 10.87 -22.33
N PHE A 58 18.45 9.55 -22.49
CA PHE A 58 19.53 8.70 -23.00
C PHE A 58 20.04 9.14 -24.39
N SER A 59 19.16 9.62 -25.25
CA SER A 59 19.56 10.13 -26.58
C SER A 59 20.25 11.51 -26.53
N GLU A 60 20.02 12.28 -25.46
CA GLU A 60 20.47 13.67 -25.32
C GLU A 60 21.72 13.85 -24.44
N VAL A 61 22.04 12.88 -23.58
CA VAL A 61 23.22 12.91 -22.71
C VAL A 61 24.50 12.49 -23.44
N GLY A 62 24.41 11.55 -24.40
CA GLY A 62 25.55 11.03 -25.16
C GLY A 62 26.11 9.72 -24.62
N GLU A 63 27.24 9.28 -25.22
CA GLU A 63 27.87 7.98 -24.97
C GLU A 63 29.31 8.10 -24.43
N THR A 64 29.85 9.31 -24.24
CA THR A 64 31.19 9.52 -23.67
C THR A 64 31.14 10.18 -22.30
N TYR A 65 32.25 10.06 -21.54
CA TYR A 65 32.39 10.69 -20.24
C TYR A 65 32.28 12.21 -20.31
N GLU A 66 32.85 12.85 -21.34
CA GLU A 66 32.71 14.30 -21.53
C GLU A 66 31.27 14.72 -21.84
N GLU A 67 30.56 13.94 -22.66
CA GLU A 67 29.14 14.21 -22.97
C GLU A 67 28.26 14.03 -21.72
N TYR A 68 28.53 13.01 -20.89
CA TYR A 68 27.88 12.84 -19.58
C TYR A 68 28.04 14.09 -18.70
N LEU A 69 29.27 14.58 -18.53
CA LEU A 69 29.56 15.76 -17.71
C LEU A 69 28.87 17.03 -18.20
N GLU A 70 28.68 17.17 -19.51
CA GLU A 70 28.00 18.33 -20.11
C GLU A 70 26.48 18.29 -19.92
N ASN A 71 25.90 17.14 -19.55
CA ASN A 71 24.46 16.89 -19.60
C ASN A 71 23.88 16.27 -18.32
N THR A 72 24.58 16.37 -17.19
CA THR A 72 24.11 15.86 -15.88
C THR A 72 22.78 16.47 -15.45
N ASP A 73 22.48 17.70 -15.89
CA ASP A 73 21.21 18.39 -15.65
C ASP A 73 20.01 17.65 -16.25
N LYS A 74 20.20 16.92 -17.36
CA LYS A 74 19.13 16.13 -17.97
C LYS A 74 18.81 14.86 -17.20
N ILE A 75 19.83 14.26 -16.58
CA ILE A 75 19.67 13.08 -15.73
C ILE A 75 18.93 13.51 -14.46
N GLN A 76 19.36 14.61 -13.83
CA GLN A 76 18.65 15.18 -12.68
C GLN A 76 17.19 15.53 -13.02
N ALA A 77 16.93 16.12 -14.19
CA ALA A 77 15.57 16.43 -14.61
C ALA A 77 14.70 15.18 -14.81
N TRP A 78 15.30 14.03 -15.14
CA TRP A 78 14.58 12.76 -15.19
C TRP A 78 14.29 12.22 -13.78
N TYR A 79 15.24 12.31 -12.85
CA TYR A 79 15.02 11.96 -11.45
C TYR A 79 13.89 12.77 -10.83
N ASP A 80 13.92 14.10 -10.98
CA ASP A 80 12.88 15.00 -10.47
C ASP A 80 11.49 14.65 -11.06
N LEU A 81 11.45 14.23 -12.33
CA LEU A 81 10.22 13.79 -12.99
C LEU A 81 9.73 12.46 -12.38
N ALA A 82 10.60 11.46 -12.21
CA ALA A 82 10.22 10.17 -11.66
C ALA A 82 9.62 10.31 -10.25
N VAL A 83 10.25 11.11 -9.38
CA VAL A 83 9.72 11.40 -8.03
C VAL A 83 8.35 12.09 -8.12
N SER A 84 8.27 13.22 -8.81
CA SER A 84 7.03 14.01 -8.84
C SER A 84 5.84 13.31 -9.50
N GLU A 85 6.08 12.47 -10.50
CA GLU A 85 5.04 11.66 -11.13
C GLU A 85 4.59 10.50 -10.25
N THR A 86 5.50 9.90 -9.45
CA THR A 86 5.18 8.86 -8.46
C THR A 86 4.27 9.44 -7.35
N GLU A 87 4.66 10.57 -6.75
CA GLU A 87 3.86 11.28 -5.74
C GLU A 87 2.46 11.60 -6.27
N ALA A 88 2.40 12.20 -7.47
CA ALA A 88 1.13 12.58 -8.06
C ALA A 88 0.26 11.37 -8.43
N LEU A 89 0.85 10.24 -8.83
CA LEU A 89 0.12 9.00 -9.08
C LEU A 89 -0.50 8.47 -7.80
N GLY A 90 0.23 8.50 -6.68
CA GLY A 90 -0.28 8.10 -5.37
C GLY A 90 -1.52 8.88 -4.94
N GLU A 91 -1.50 10.22 -5.04
CA GLU A 91 -2.67 11.06 -4.74
C GLU A 91 -3.91 10.69 -5.58
N ARG A 92 -3.68 10.33 -6.86
CA ARG A 92 -4.76 9.91 -7.76
C ARG A 92 -5.24 8.49 -7.43
N ALA A 93 -4.36 7.56 -7.09
CA ALA A 93 -4.71 6.20 -6.68
C ALA A 93 -5.65 6.18 -5.46
N VAL A 94 -5.35 6.99 -4.45
CA VAL A 94 -6.23 7.21 -3.29
C VAL A 94 -7.59 7.75 -3.74
N SER A 95 -7.59 8.75 -4.61
CA SER A 95 -8.84 9.34 -5.13
C SER A 95 -9.69 8.32 -5.89
N TYR A 96 -9.09 7.49 -6.74
CA TYR A 96 -9.78 6.41 -7.45
C TYR A 96 -10.39 5.39 -6.48
N GLY A 97 -9.67 5.01 -5.42
CA GLY A 97 -10.18 4.10 -4.40
C GLY A 97 -11.43 4.63 -3.71
N ARG A 98 -11.40 5.89 -3.28
CA ARG A 98 -12.54 6.55 -2.62
C ARG A 98 -13.75 6.66 -3.54
N GLU A 99 -13.55 7.05 -4.80
CA GLU A 99 -14.61 7.07 -5.81
C GLU A 99 -15.18 5.68 -6.08
N TYR A 100 -14.31 4.66 -6.12
CA TYR A 100 -14.71 3.28 -6.28
C TYR A 100 -15.60 2.80 -5.12
N TYR A 101 -15.19 3.04 -3.87
CA TYR A 101 -15.98 2.64 -2.70
C TYR A 101 -17.34 3.34 -2.64
N GLN A 102 -17.41 4.61 -3.03
CA GLN A 102 -18.69 5.31 -3.17
C GLN A 102 -19.56 4.67 -4.25
N ALA A 103 -18.97 4.30 -5.40
CA ALA A 103 -19.70 3.62 -6.48
C ALA A 103 -20.20 2.23 -6.04
N VAL A 104 -19.47 1.51 -5.18
CA VAL A 104 -19.93 0.25 -4.59
C VAL A 104 -21.21 0.47 -3.78
N VAL A 105 -21.23 1.47 -2.88
CA VAL A 105 -22.42 1.79 -2.06
C VAL A 105 -23.62 2.19 -2.93
N ASP A 106 -23.39 2.93 -4.00
CA ASP A 106 -24.47 3.42 -4.87
C ASP A 106 -25.08 2.34 -5.76
N ASN A 107 -24.35 1.26 -6.07
CA ASN A 107 -24.71 0.31 -7.12
C ASN A 107 -24.82 -1.15 -6.66
N VAL A 108 -24.26 -1.50 -5.50
CA VAL A 108 -24.36 -2.84 -4.91
C VAL A 108 -25.40 -2.81 -3.78
N ASP A 109 -26.19 -3.88 -3.63
CA ASP A 109 -27.02 -4.02 -2.44
C ASP A 109 -26.12 -4.33 -1.24
N VAL A 110 -25.65 -3.28 -0.58
CA VAL A 110 -24.76 -3.40 0.58
C VAL A 110 -25.46 -3.92 1.84
N THR A 111 -26.80 -4.08 1.80
CA THR A 111 -27.61 -4.45 2.96
C THR A 111 -28.01 -5.92 3.02
N GLU A 112 -27.88 -6.67 1.92
CA GLU A 112 -28.17 -8.09 1.82
C GLU A 112 -26.94 -8.88 1.31
N ASP A 113 -26.74 -10.11 1.80
CA ASP A 113 -25.77 -11.12 1.31
C ASP A 113 -24.26 -10.76 1.25
N ARG A 114 -23.82 -9.59 1.73
CA ARG A 114 -22.40 -9.15 1.76
C ARG A 114 -21.73 -9.07 0.39
N ASP A 115 -22.51 -8.74 -0.66
CA ASP A 115 -21.98 -8.56 -2.01
C ASP A 115 -20.90 -7.46 -2.10
N TRP A 116 -20.85 -6.55 -1.11
CA TRP A 116 -19.79 -5.55 -0.97
C TRP A 116 -18.41 -6.15 -0.69
N GLU A 117 -18.29 -7.31 -0.02
CA GLU A 117 -16.98 -7.91 0.32
C GLU A 117 -16.18 -8.17 -0.97
N ARG A 118 -16.82 -8.86 -1.93
CA ARG A 118 -16.23 -9.12 -3.25
C ARG A 118 -15.96 -7.84 -4.04
N ALA A 119 -16.89 -6.88 -3.98
CA ALA A 119 -16.75 -5.63 -4.70
C ALA A 119 -15.56 -4.81 -4.17
N THR A 120 -15.34 -4.76 -2.85
CA THR A 120 -14.19 -4.06 -2.27
C THR A 120 -12.85 -4.75 -2.55
N GLU A 121 -12.85 -6.09 -2.66
CA GLU A 121 -11.66 -6.88 -3.06
C GLU A 121 -11.26 -6.63 -4.52
N ASP A 122 -12.23 -6.50 -5.44
CA ASP A 122 -11.96 -6.31 -6.87
C ASP A 122 -11.06 -5.05 -7.15
N PHE A 123 -11.19 -3.96 -6.39
CA PHE A 123 -10.31 -2.78 -6.52
C PHE A 123 -8.94 -3.01 -5.90
N TYR A 124 -8.91 -3.63 -4.72
CA TYR A 124 -7.66 -3.95 -4.02
C TYR A 124 -6.76 -4.81 -4.92
N ASP A 125 -7.29 -5.93 -5.44
CA ASP A 125 -6.54 -6.82 -6.31
C ASP A 125 -6.05 -6.08 -7.58
N ALA A 126 -6.94 -5.31 -8.23
CA ALA A 126 -6.63 -4.69 -9.52
C ALA A 126 -5.66 -3.50 -9.45
N ILE A 127 -5.60 -2.80 -8.31
CA ILE A 127 -4.78 -1.60 -8.14
C ILE A 127 -3.65 -1.84 -7.17
N TYR A 128 -3.94 -2.26 -5.93
CA TYR A 128 -2.94 -2.44 -4.88
C TYR A 128 -1.99 -3.60 -5.17
N ASP A 129 -2.51 -4.75 -5.62
CA ASP A 129 -1.68 -5.91 -5.95
C ASP A 129 -1.13 -5.80 -7.39
N ASP A 130 -1.99 -5.53 -8.40
CA ASP A 130 -1.56 -5.59 -9.80
C ASP A 130 -0.88 -4.29 -10.31
N ALA A 131 -1.57 -3.14 -10.24
CA ALA A 131 -1.09 -1.92 -10.91
C ALA A 131 0.13 -1.29 -10.23
N PHE A 132 0.21 -1.35 -8.91
CA PHE A 132 1.39 -0.91 -8.16
C PHE A 132 2.59 -1.82 -8.41
N ASP A 133 2.44 -3.15 -8.43
CA ASP A 133 3.53 -4.07 -8.76
C ASP A 133 4.07 -3.81 -10.17
N ASP A 134 3.18 -3.68 -11.17
CA ASP A 134 3.56 -3.35 -12.55
C ASP A 134 4.32 -2.01 -12.64
N TYR A 135 3.93 -1.02 -11.83
CA TYR A 135 4.63 0.28 -11.74
C TYR A 135 6.01 0.14 -11.10
N TYR A 136 6.09 -0.59 -9.99
CA TYR A 136 7.32 -0.82 -9.24
C TYR A 136 8.37 -1.49 -10.12
N ASP A 137 7.99 -2.59 -10.79
CA ASP A 137 8.86 -3.32 -11.71
C ASP A 137 9.36 -2.39 -12.84
N ALA A 138 8.46 -1.65 -13.49
CA ALA A 138 8.80 -0.85 -14.66
C ALA A 138 9.64 0.40 -14.34
N VAL A 139 9.33 1.10 -13.24
CA VAL A 139 9.94 2.38 -12.92
C VAL A 139 11.04 2.22 -11.88
N TYR A 140 10.73 1.66 -10.71
CA TYR A 140 11.65 1.62 -9.58
C TYR A 140 12.78 0.60 -9.78
N ASP A 141 12.47 -0.57 -10.33
CA ASP A 141 13.47 -1.60 -10.61
C ASP A 141 14.13 -1.35 -11.98
N ASP A 142 13.40 -1.53 -13.09
CA ASP A 142 13.98 -1.54 -14.43
C ASP A 142 14.58 -0.18 -14.85
N ALA A 143 13.84 0.92 -14.70
CA ALA A 143 14.29 2.21 -15.23
C ALA A 143 15.46 2.82 -14.44
N PHE A 144 15.52 2.59 -13.13
CA PHE A 144 16.68 2.99 -12.33
C PHE A 144 17.89 2.07 -12.59
N GLU A 145 17.70 0.75 -12.71
CA GLU A 145 18.77 -0.17 -13.09
C GLU A 145 19.39 0.24 -14.44
N ASP A 146 18.59 0.55 -15.44
CA ASP A 146 19.06 0.99 -16.76
C ASP A 146 19.93 2.25 -16.70
N ILE A 147 19.57 3.22 -15.85
CA ILE A 147 20.35 4.45 -15.65
C ILE A 147 21.67 4.15 -14.92
N TYR A 148 21.61 3.32 -13.88
CA TYR A 148 22.78 2.90 -13.12
C TYR A 148 23.78 2.18 -14.02
N ASP A 149 23.32 1.19 -14.77
CA ASP A 149 24.14 0.38 -15.67
C ASP A 149 24.75 1.23 -16.79
N LYS A 150 23.96 2.12 -17.38
CA LYS A 150 24.43 2.95 -18.50
C LYS A 150 25.47 3.98 -18.06
N TYR A 151 25.20 4.70 -16.97
CA TYR A 151 26.01 5.84 -16.57
C TYR A 151 27.00 5.50 -15.47
N TYR A 152 26.55 4.92 -14.36
CA TYR A 152 27.41 4.68 -13.21
C TYR A 152 28.35 3.49 -13.42
N ASP A 153 27.81 2.29 -13.71
CA ASP A 153 28.62 1.09 -14.00
C ASP A 153 29.16 1.06 -15.44
N GLY A 154 28.67 1.96 -16.30
CA GLY A 154 29.13 2.14 -17.67
C GLY A 154 30.10 3.30 -17.81
N ILE A 155 29.59 4.45 -18.28
CA ILE A 155 30.40 5.60 -18.71
C ILE A 155 31.36 6.10 -17.61
N ILE A 156 30.89 6.22 -16.37
CA ILE A 156 31.70 6.70 -15.24
C ILE A 156 32.72 5.65 -14.84
N ALA A 157 32.32 4.39 -14.67
CA ALA A 157 33.24 3.30 -14.33
C ALA A 157 34.38 3.16 -15.37
N ASP A 158 34.06 3.20 -16.67
CA ASP A 158 35.05 3.11 -17.75
C ASP A 158 36.06 4.27 -17.76
N ALA A 159 35.63 5.46 -17.33
CA ALA A 159 36.50 6.64 -17.26
C ALA A 159 37.62 6.53 -16.22
N TYR A 160 37.52 5.60 -15.27
CA TYR A 160 38.51 5.40 -14.20
C TYR A 160 39.93 5.16 -14.72
N GLU A 161 40.08 4.47 -15.86
CA GLU A 161 41.41 4.17 -16.42
C GLU A 161 42.10 5.39 -17.05
N THR A 162 41.36 6.46 -17.35
CA THR A 162 41.84 7.58 -18.17
C THR A 162 41.72 8.96 -17.51
N THR A 163 40.95 9.06 -16.42
CA THR A 163 40.70 10.30 -15.68
C THR A 163 41.52 10.33 -14.38
N PRO A 164 42.09 11.48 -13.95
CA PRO A 164 42.68 11.60 -12.62
C PRO A 164 41.72 11.14 -11.53
N TYR A 165 42.23 10.40 -10.55
CA TYR A 165 41.40 9.77 -9.51
C TYR A 165 40.56 10.78 -8.72
N ASP A 166 41.11 11.95 -8.41
CA ASP A 166 40.40 13.01 -7.70
C ASP A 166 39.20 13.52 -8.50
N GLU A 167 39.39 13.82 -9.79
CA GLU A 167 38.29 14.24 -10.68
C GLU A 167 37.24 13.13 -10.87
N TRP A 168 37.68 11.90 -11.11
CA TRP A 168 36.78 10.75 -11.26
C TRP A 168 35.99 10.46 -9.98
N SER A 169 36.65 10.52 -8.82
CA SER A 169 36.02 10.22 -7.53
C SER A 169 34.96 11.25 -7.17
N ASP A 170 35.18 12.53 -7.48
CA ASP A 170 34.18 13.58 -7.24
C ASP A 170 32.95 13.33 -8.12
N VAL A 171 33.12 13.09 -9.42
CA VAL A 171 32.01 12.82 -10.35
C VAL A 171 31.28 11.52 -10.01
N SER A 172 32.01 10.46 -9.67
CA SER A 172 31.42 9.19 -9.27
C SER A 172 30.62 9.32 -7.97
N GLY A 173 31.12 10.10 -7.00
CA GLY A 173 30.39 10.37 -5.76
C GLY A 173 29.11 11.14 -6.04
N ASP A 174 29.21 12.27 -6.74
CA ASP A 174 28.06 13.10 -7.09
C ASP A 174 26.98 12.32 -7.87
N ALA A 175 27.40 11.43 -8.79
CA ALA A 175 26.49 10.59 -9.56
C ALA A 175 25.79 9.53 -8.70
N TYR A 176 26.51 8.89 -7.77
CA TYR A 176 25.91 7.91 -6.87
C TYR A 176 24.94 8.56 -5.89
N ASP A 177 25.32 9.70 -5.32
CA ASP A 177 24.47 10.44 -4.38
C ASP A 177 23.17 10.86 -5.06
N ALA A 178 23.24 11.47 -6.26
CA ALA A 178 22.05 11.87 -7.01
C ALA A 178 21.15 10.67 -7.38
N TYR A 179 21.74 9.54 -7.80
CA TYR A 179 21.00 8.31 -8.07
C TYR A 179 20.31 7.78 -6.81
N SER A 180 21.05 7.65 -5.71
CA SER A 180 20.58 7.05 -4.46
C SER A 180 19.49 7.90 -3.81
N ASP A 181 19.63 9.23 -3.84
CA ASP A 181 18.64 10.16 -3.33
C ASP A 181 17.33 9.99 -4.13
N ALA A 182 17.40 10.07 -5.46
CA ALA A 182 16.22 9.92 -6.31
C ALA A 182 15.56 8.54 -6.22
N HIS A 183 16.35 7.47 -6.12
CA HIS A 183 15.84 6.10 -5.99
C HIS A 183 15.10 5.92 -4.67
N SER A 184 15.65 6.49 -3.59
CA SER A 184 15.01 6.50 -2.27
C SER A 184 13.74 7.35 -2.27
N ASP A 185 13.76 8.53 -2.89
CA ASP A 185 12.59 9.42 -2.97
C ASP A 185 11.43 8.77 -3.75
N VAL A 186 11.73 8.01 -4.83
CA VAL A 186 10.71 7.24 -5.55
C VAL A 186 10.17 6.09 -4.69
N TYR A 187 11.03 5.39 -3.94
CA TYR A 187 10.58 4.35 -3.03
C TYR A 187 9.67 4.89 -1.93
N ASP A 188 10.05 6.01 -1.32
CA ASP A 188 9.28 6.66 -0.27
C ASP A 188 7.90 7.09 -0.81
N ALA A 189 7.87 7.76 -1.97
CA ALA A 189 6.62 8.14 -2.62
C ALA A 189 5.73 6.94 -2.99
N TYR A 190 6.32 5.86 -3.49
CA TYR A 190 5.61 4.61 -3.77
C TYR A 190 5.04 3.99 -2.49
N SER A 191 5.87 3.87 -1.44
CA SER A 191 5.50 3.24 -0.17
C SER A 191 4.40 4.02 0.54
N ASP A 192 4.47 5.35 0.54
CA ASP A 192 3.44 6.22 1.09
C ASP A 192 2.12 6.01 0.34
N ALA A 193 2.14 6.04 -0.99
CA ALA A 193 0.97 5.81 -1.81
C ALA A 193 0.35 4.43 -1.63
N HIS A 194 1.19 3.39 -1.59
CA HIS A 194 0.76 2.00 -1.39
C HIS A 194 0.12 1.81 -0.02
N SER A 195 0.72 2.41 1.01
CA SER A 195 0.20 2.39 2.38
C SER A 195 -1.13 3.14 2.50
N ASP A 196 -1.25 4.33 1.89
CA ASP A 196 -2.49 5.12 1.91
C ASP A 196 -3.66 4.35 1.27
N VAL A 197 -3.42 3.65 0.16
CA VAL A 197 -4.44 2.81 -0.49
C VAL A 197 -4.84 1.63 0.38
N TYR A 198 -3.89 1.00 1.07
CA TYR A 198 -4.17 -0.08 2.01
C TYR A 198 -5.00 0.42 3.22
N ASP A 199 -4.61 1.55 3.80
CA ASP A 199 -5.29 2.14 4.94
C ASP A 199 -6.74 2.51 4.58
N ASP A 200 -6.96 3.15 3.44
CA ASP A 200 -8.30 3.47 2.93
C ASP A 200 -9.15 2.19 2.73
N TYR A 201 -8.55 1.13 2.17
CA TYR A 201 -9.22 -0.17 2.02
C TYR A 201 -9.61 -0.76 3.38
N SER A 202 -8.70 -0.75 4.34
CA SER A 202 -8.91 -1.27 5.69
C SER A 202 -10.04 -0.52 6.41
N ASP A 203 -10.03 0.81 6.33
CA ASP A 203 -11.03 1.68 6.95
C ASP A 203 -12.43 1.43 6.37
N ILE A 204 -12.54 1.33 5.05
CA ILE A 204 -13.83 1.02 4.38
C ILE A 204 -14.32 -0.38 4.72
N ARG A 205 -13.43 -1.37 4.71
CA ARG A 205 -13.80 -2.75 5.06
C ARG A 205 -14.32 -2.82 6.49
N SER A 206 -13.67 -2.12 7.41
CA SER A 206 -14.09 -2.01 8.81
C SER A 206 -15.45 -1.32 8.94
N ALA A 207 -15.65 -0.19 8.24
CA ALA A 207 -16.92 0.54 8.24
C ALA A 207 -18.07 -0.34 7.73
N PHE A 208 -17.89 -0.97 6.56
CA PHE A 208 -18.93 -1.79 5.92
C PHE A 208 -19.28 -3.02 6.76
N TYR A 209 -18.29 -3.63 7.42
CA TYR A 209 -18.52 -4.72 8.38
C TYR A 209 -19.41 -4.28 9.55
N ASN A 210 -19.24 -3.04 10.01
CA ASN A 210 -20.06 -2.43 11.06
C ASN A 210 -21.40 -1.88 10.55
N ASN A 211 -21.76 -2.13 9.29
CA ASN A 211 -22.93 -1.58 8.59
C ASN A 211 -22.94 -0.05 8.50
N ASP A 212 -21.75 0.56 8.50
CA ASP A 212 -21.56 1.96 8.17
C ASP A 212 -21.15 2.08 6.70
N PHE A 213 -22.03 2.69 5.90
CA PHE A 213 -21.84 2.84 4.45
C PHE A 213 -21.65 4.32 4.06
N ASP A 214 -21.36 5.18 5.03
CA ASP A 214 -21.03 6.60 4.80
C ASP A 214 -19.56 6.73 4.40
N VAL A 215 -19.25 6.47 3.13
CA VAL A 215 -17.88 6.55 2.58
C VAL A 215 -17.28 7.95 2.79
N GLU A 216 -18.06 9.02 2.57
CA GLU A 216 -17.63 10.39 2.84
C GLU A 216 -17.30 10.60 4.32
N GLY A 217 -18.10 10.01 5.23
CA GLY A 217 -17.89 10.06 6.66
C GLY A 217 -16.65 9.30 7.14
N VAL A 218 -16.32 8.17 6.51
CA VAL A 218 -15.12 7.36 6.83
C VAL A 218 -13.85 8.17 6.55
N PHE A 219 -13.79 8.86 5.41
CA PHE A 219 -12.62 9.64 5.01
C PHE A 219 -12.68 11.11 5.43
N ALA A 220 -13.73 11.52 6.14
CA ALA A 220 -13.83 12.89 6.64
C ALA A 220 -12.68 13.13 7.63
N PRO A 221 -11.97 14.27 7.53
CA PRO A 221 -10.97 14.61 8.54
C PRO A 221 -11.68 14.62 9.90
N VAL A 222 -11.10 13.93 10.88
CA VAL A 222 -11.64 13.84 12.23
C VAL A 222 -11.78 15.26 12.79
N GLU A 223 -12.97 15.85 12.67
CA GLU A 223 -13.28 17.09 13.38
C GLU A 223 -13.39 16.70 14.86
N LEU A 224 -12.29 16.88 15.58
CA LEU A 224 -12.29 16.89 17.04
C LEU A 224 -13.24 18.00 17.50
N LYS A 225 -14.53 17.66 17.65
CA LYS A 225 -15.50 18.47 18.37
C LYS A 225 -15.10 18.44 19.84
N SER A 226 -14.20 19.36 20.19
CA SER A 226 -14.08 19.86 21.55
C SER A 226 -15.41 20.51 21.91
N ASP A 227 -16.32 19.74 22.51
CA ASP A 227 -17.51 20.30 23.16
C ASP A 227 -17.71 19.65 24.55
N SER A 228 -17.16 20.36 25.54
CA SER A 228 -17.77 20.63 26.84
C SER A 228 -18.03 19.47 27.82
N ALA A 229 -17.04 19.18 28.67
CA ALA A 229 -17.27 19.03 30.11
C ALA A 229 -17.01 20.38 30.80
N PRO A 230 -17.80 20.79 31.82
CA PRO A 230 -17.82 22.18 32.28
C PRO A 230 -16.58 22.57 33.08
N GLU A 231 -16.25 23.86 32.93
CA GLU A 231 -15.22 24.65 33.62
C GLU A 231 -14.97 24.26 35.08
N ALA A 232 -13.69 24.08 35.41
CA ALA A 232 -13.11 24.66 36.61
C ALA A 232 -11.90 25.51 36.18
N GLU A 233 -12.12 26.83 36.14
CA GLU A 233 -11.06 27.83 36.07
C GLU A 233 -10.09 27.66 37.24
N GLU A 234 -8.78 27.67 36.99
CA GLU A 234 -7.86 28.63 37.63
C GLU A 234 -6.63 28.86 36.75
N ALA A 235 -6.17 30.09 36.80
CA ALA A 235 -5.39 30.78 35.79
C ALA A 235 -3.90 30.40 35.75
N VAL A 236 -3.37 30.55 34.54
CA VAL A 236 -1.97 30.54 34.11
C VAL A 236 -1.05 31.41 34.99
N ALA A 237 0.09 30.84 35.37
CA ALA A 237 1.34 31.58 35.50
C ALA A 237 2.47 30.74 34.89
N GLU A 238 2.93 31.16 33.72
CA GLU A 238 4.23 30.79 33.13
C GLU A 238 5.37 31.25 34.07
N PRO A 239 6.52 30.56 34.09
CA PRO A 239 7.51 30.85 33.06
C PRO A 239 8.28 29.63 32.52
N GLU A 240 8.77 29.78 31.28
CA GLU A 240 9.90 29.03 30.73
C GLU A 240 11.15 29.14 31.61
N GLU A 241 11.86 28.02 31.83
CA GLU A 241 13.26 27.76 31.45
C GLU A 241 13.72 26.40 32.03
N GLU A 242 14.18 25.51 31.14
CA GLU A 242 15.06 24.35 31.41
C GLU A 242 16.37 24.79 32.11
N PRO A 243 17.24 23.93 32.71
CA PRO A 243 17.22 22.46 32.79
C PRO A 243 17.58 21.93 34.23
N THR A 244 17.89 20.63 34.33
CA THR A 244 18.74 19.91 35.32
C THR A 244 18.05 18.93 36.28
N ASP A 245 18.17 17.66 35.89
CA ASP A 245 18.83 16.53 36.58
C ASP A 245 18.35 16.03 37.97
N ASP A 246 18.45 14.70 38.09
CA ASP A 246 18.33 13.81 39.26
C ASP A 246 16.94 13.43 39.82
N ALA A 247 16.48 12.28 39.31
CA ALA A 247 16.23 11.04 40.06
C ALA A 247 15.21 11.03 41.22
N ALA A 248 14.03 10.49 40.90
CA ALA A 248 13.32 9.49 41.70
C ALA A 248 12.52 8.64 40.69
N GLY A 249 12.85 7.38 40.42
CA GLY A 249 12.85 6.34 41.43
C GLY A 249 11.42 5.98 41.82
N ASP A 250 10.51 5.87 40.85
CA ASP A 250 9.25 5.15 41.02
C ASP A 250 9.26 4.00 40.00
N GLU A 251 9.11 2.77 40.48
CA GLU A 251 8.89 1.61 39.62
C GLU A 251 7.47 1.73 39.06
N SER A 252 7.30 2.55 38.03
CA SER A 252 6.04 2.63 37.30
C SER A 252 5.96 1.40 36.41
N THR A 253 5.25 0.38 36.89
CA THR A 253 4.91 -0.81 36.11
C THR A 253 3.75 -0.51 35.17
N PRO A 254 3.62 -1.24 34.04
CA PRO A 254 2.44 -1.16 33.19
C PRO A 254 1.15 -1.27 34.00
N SER A 255 0.09 -0.61 33.54
CA SER A 255 -1.22 -0.73 34.16
C SER A 255 -1.64 -2.20 34.17
N ALA A 256 -2.18 -2.67 35.31
CA ALA A 256 -2.42 -4.09 35.52
C ALA A 256 -3.40 -4.68 34.50
N ASP A 257 -4.38 -3.88 34.07
CA ASP A 257 -5.38 -4.28 33.09
C ASP A 257 -4.78 -4.37 31.68
N PHE A 258 -3.94 -3.40 31.27
CA PHE A 258 -3.24 -3.44 29.99
C PHE A 258 -2.26 -4.61 29.91
N LYS A 259 -1.48 -4.82 30.98
CA LYS A 259 -0.58 -5.96 31.07
C LYS A 259 -1.32 -7.29 30.92
N THR A 260 -2.48 -7.41 31.55
CA THR A 260 -3.30 -8.64 31.45
C THR A 260 -3.78 -8.85 30.02
N ALA A 261 -4.27 -7.80 29.34
CA ALA A 261 -4.69 -7.90 27.94
C ALA A 261 -3.53 -8.30 27.00
N MET A 262 -2.34 -7.73 27.20
CA MET A 262 -1.14 -8.09 26.44
C MET A 262 -0.63 -9.51 26.74
N ASP A 263 -0.74 -9.98 27.97
CA ASP A 263 -0.36 -11.34 28.35
C ASP A 263 -1.32 -12.37 27.72
N GLU A 264 -2.61 -12.04 27.64
CA GLU A 264 -3.63 -12.86 26.94
C GLU A 264 -3.41 -12.86 25.42
N TYR A 265 -2.99 -11.73 24.85
CA TYR A 265 -2.57 -11.62 23.45
C TYR A 265 -1.38 -12.52 23.12
N GLU A 266 -0.33 -12.47 23.95
CA GLU A 266 0.84 -13.32 23.77
C GLU A 266 0.49 -14.81 23.91
N ALA A 267 -0.40 -15.15 24.85
CA ALA A 267 -0.85 -16.54 25.05
C ALA A 267 -1.62 -17.09 23.84
N PHE A 268 -2.44 -16.26 23.17
CA PHE A 268 -3.08 -16.66 21.92
C PHE A 268 -2.03 -17.03 20.85
N PHE A 269 -0.98 -16.22 20.69
CA PHE A 269 0.08 -16.52 19.73
C PHE A 269 0.92 -17.75 20.11
N ASP A 270 1.07 -18.05 21.41
CA ASP A 270 1.67 -19.31 21.85
C ASP A 270 0.84 -20.53 21.40
N GLU A 271 -0.49 -20.46 21.51
CA GLU A 271 -1.40 -21.51 21.03
C GLU A 271 -1.38 -21.63 19.50
N TYR A 272 -1.33 -20.50 18.78
CA TYR A 272 -1.20 -20.48 17.32
C TYR A 272 0.11 -21.10 16.83
N VAL A 273 1.23 -20.74 17.46
CA VAL A 273 2.56 -21.29 17.14
C VAL A 273 2.60 -22.80 17.41
N ALA A 274 2.03 -23.26 18.52
CA ALA A 274 1.91 -24.69 18.82
C ALA A 274 1.04 -25.43 17.79
N PHE A 275 -0.06 -24.80 17.36
CA PHE A 275 -0.92 -25.31 16.29
C PHE A 275 -0.15 -25.44 14.96
N MET A 276 0.57 -24.39 14.56
CA MET A 276 1.36 -24.37 13.32
C MET A 276 2.47 -25.42 13.33
N GLN A 277 3.16 -25.61 14.45
CA GLN A 277 4.16 -26.69 14.58
C GLN A 277 3.54 -28.08 14.45
N ALA A 278 2.38 -28.31 15.08
CA ALA A 278 1.67 -29.58 14.98
C ALA A 278 1.15 -29.84 13.56
N TYR A 279 0.64 -28.79 12.89
CA TYR A 279 0.18 -28.85 11.51
C TYR A 279 1.32 -29.12 10.53
N ASN A 280 2.46 -28.45 10.67
CA ASN A 280 3.64 -28.68 9.84
C ASN A 280 4.22 -30.10 10.03
N ALA A 281 4.07 -30.69 11.22
CA ALA A 281 4.50 -32.06 11.50
C ALA A 281 3.55 -33.13 10.91
N ASP A 282 2.24 -32.89 10.94
CA ASP A 282 1.22 -33.77 10.32
C ASP A 282 -0.01 -32.97 9.84
N PRO A 283 0.01 -32.49 8.58
CA PRO A 283 -1.08 -31.67 8.03
C PRO A 283 -2.36 -32.48 7.76
N SER A 284 -2.33 -33.81 7.93
CA SER A 284 -3.48 -34.70 7.76
C SER A 284 -4.19 -35.06 9.08
N ALA A 285 -3.69 -34.57 10.21
CA ALA A 285 -4.25 -34.85 11.53
C ALA A 285 -5.64 -34.21 11.68
N THR A 286 -6.68 -35.07 11.64
CA THR A 286 -8.08 -34.65 11.77
C THR A 286 -8.41 -33.97 13.10
N ASP A 287 -7.59 -34.20 14.14
CA ASP A 287 -7.73 -33.56 15.45
C ASP A 287 -7.30 -32.07 15.41
N LEU A 288 -6.45 -31.66 14.47
CA LEU A 288 -6.10 -30.24 14.26
C LEU A 288 -7.22 -29.50 13.52
N LEU A 289 -7.89 -30.15 12.56
CA LEU A 289 -9.06 -29.57 11.87
C LEU A 289 -10.21 -29.30 12.83
N ALA A 290 -10.33 -30.08 13.92
CA ALA A 290 -11.33 -29.87 14.96
C ALA A 290 -11.01 -28.70 15.90
N GLN A 291 -9.75 -28.26 15.98
CA GLN A 291 -9.30 -27.15 16.83
C GLN A 291 -9.41 -25.79 16.13
N TYR A 292 -9.56 -25.78 14.80
CA TYR A 292 -9.65 -24.54 14.00
C TYR A 292 -10.81 -23.61 14.40
N PRO A 293 -12.04 -24.09 14.67
CA PRO A 293 -13.14 -23.21 15.11
C PRO A 293 -12.88 -22.55 16.47
N ASP A 294 -12.24 -23.27 17.39
CA ASP A 294 -11.89 -22.75 18.72
C ASP A 294 -10.81 -21.67 18.60
N MET A 295 -9.82 -21.88 17.73
CA MET A 295 -8.76 -20.89 17.42
C MET A 295 -9.33 -19.62 16.77
N MET A 296 -10.31 -19.75 15.87
CA MET A 296 -11.00 -18.59 15.26
C MET A 296 -11.84 -17.82 16.29
N THR A 297 -12.40 -18.53 17.28
CA THR A 297 -13.14 -17.89 18.39
C THR A 297 -12.19 -17.14 19.31
N GLN A 298 -11.08 -17.77 19.71
CA GLN A 298 -10.05 -17.11 20.52
C GLN A 298 -9.44 -15.90 19.81
N TYR A 299 -9.18 -15.98 18.50
CA TYR A 299 -8.72 -14.84 17.72
C TYR A 299 -9.69 -13.66 17.80
N ALA A 300 -10.99 -13.92 17.60
CA ALA A 300 -12.01 -12.88 17.70
C ALA A 300 -12.10 -12.27 19.12
N ASP A 301 -12.04 -13.10 20.16
CA ASP A 301 -12.06 -12.65 21.55
C ASP A 301 -10.82 -11.81 21.89
N THR A 302 -9.64 -12.21 21.41
CA THR A 302 -8.38 -11.49 21.58
C THR A 302 -8.38 -10.14 20.85
N MET A 303 -8.89 -10.09 19.61
CA MET A 303 -9.03 -8.84 18.86
C MET A 303 -10.06 -7.89 19.51
N ALA A 304 -11.16 -8.42 20.05
CA ALA A 304 -12.13 -7.64 20.79
C ALA A 304 -11.52 -7.06 22.09
N ALA A 305 -10.77 -7.86 22.84
CA ALA A 305 -10.08 -7.42 24.05
C ALA A 305 -9.04 -6.32 23.78
N MET A 306 -8.39 -6.35 22.61
CA MET A 306 -7.49 -5.28 22.16
C MET A 306 -8.23 -3.99 21.81
N SER A 307 -9.37 -4.11 21.12
CA SER A 307 -10.19 -2.96 20.73
C SER A 307 -10.87 -2.26 21.92
N ASP A 308 -11.10 -2.99 23.01
CA ASP A 308 -11.67 -2.45 24.25
C ASP A 308 -10.64 -1.63 25.07
N ILE A 309 -9.37 -1.63 24.67
CA ILE A 309 -8.32 -0.82 25.32
C ILE A 309 -8.47 0.64 24.91
N ASP A 310 -8.71 1.51 25.88
CA ASP A 310 -8.67 2.96 25.67
C ASP A 310 -7.23 3.43 25.44
N ALA A 311 -6.86 3.64 24.19
CA ALA A 311 -5.53 4.10 23.77
C ALA A 311 -5.12 5.45 24.42
N GLY A 312 -6.09 6.28 24.81
CA GLY A 312 -5.85 7.55 25.51
C GLY A 312 -5.52 7.40 27.00
N SER A 313 -5.73 6.20 27.55
CA SER A 313 -5.42 5.86 28.95
C SER A 313 -4.03 5.23 29.15
N LEU A 314 -3.33 4.93 28.05
CA LEU A 314 -2.06 4.22 28.06
C LEU A 314 -0.91 5.11 28.52
N THR A 315 -0.09 4.58 29.43
CA THR A 315 1.13 5.25 29.86
C THR A 315 2.30 4.93 28.93
N PRO A 316 3.40 5.70 28.94
CA PRO A 316 4.62 5.37 28.21
C PRO A 316 5.14 3.95 28.50
N GLU A 317 4.93 3.46 29.72
CA GLU A 317 5.31 2.10 30.13
C GLU A 317 4.39 1.03 29.56
N ASP A 318 3.09 1.32 29.37
CA ASP A 318 2.17 0.45 28.64
C ASP A 318 2.62 0.31 27.17
N TYR A 319 2.98 1.41 26.51
CA TYR A 319 3.54 1.36 25.15
C TYR A 319 4.86 0.58 25.07
N ALA A 320 5.74 0.74 26.05
CA ALA A 320 6.97 -0.06 26.12
C ALA A 320 6.64 -1.55 26.30
N TYR A 321 5.67 -1.90 27.13
CA TYR A 321 5.24 -3.29 27.34
C TYR A 321 4.61 -3.89 26.07
N TYR A 322 3.80 -3.13 25.35
CA TYR A 322 3.27 -3.51 24.05
C TYR A 322 4.38 -3.84 23.05
N ALA A 323 5.37 -2.95 22.91
CA ALA A 323 6.50 -3.18 22.01
C ALA A 323 7.30 -4.44 22.37
N GLU A 324 7.50 -4.71 23.67
CA GLU A 324 8.16 -5.94 24.13
C GLU A 324 7.35 -7.21 23.81
N VAL A 325 6.03 -7.18 24.04
CA VAL A 325 5.12 -8.30 23.77
C VAL A 325 5.07 -8.59 22.27
N THR A 326 4.92 -7.56 21.44
CA THR A 326 4.93 -7.66 19.98
C THR A 326 6.25 -8.25 19.49
N ALA A 327 7.40 -7.79 19.99
CA ALA A 327 8.70 -8.34 19.62
C ALA A 327 8.83 -9.84 19.99
N ARG A 328 8.30 -10.27 21.15
CA ARG A 328 8.27 -11.69 21.53
C ARG A 328 7.37 -12.51 20.61
N ILE A 329 6.20 -12.00 20.25
CA ILE A 329 5.28 -12.66 19.32
C ILE A 329 5.92 -12.81 17.94
N THR A 330 6.51 -11.75 17.39
CA THR A 330 7.23 -11.81 16.11
C THR A 330 8.36 -12.84 16.13
N ALA A 331 9.13 -12.92 17.21
CA ALA A 331 10.18 -13.93 17.36
C ALA A 331 9.61 -15.37 17.36
N LYS A 332 8.47 -15.61 18.03
CA LYS A 332 7.82 -16.93 18.05
C LYS A 332 7.23 -17.31 16.69
N LEU A 333 6.63 -16.36 15.97
CA LEU A 333 6.10 -16.58 14.62
C LEU A 333 7.20 -16.94 13.61
N ALA A 334 8.38 -16.35 13.75
CA ALA A 334 9.54 -16.70 12.92
C ALA A 334 10.06 -18.13 13.15
N GLU A 335 9.71 -18.80 14.26
CA GLU A 335 10.07 -20.21 14.50
C GLU A 335 9.15 -21.20 13.76
N VAL A 336 8.03 -20.73 13.19
CA VAL A 336 7.02 -21.57 12.53
C VAL A 336 6.75 -21.22 11.06
N ALA A 337 7.31 -20.11 10.58
CA ALA A 337 7.40 -19.75 9.16
C ALA A 337 8.37 -20.65 8.40
#